data_AF-A0A4Y9YRU2-F1
#
_entry.id   AF-A0A4Y9YRU2-F1
#
_cell.length_a   1.000
_cell.length_b   1.000
_cell.length_c   1.000
_cell.angle_alpha   90.00
_cell.angle_beta   90.00
_cell.angle_gamma   90.00
#
_symmetry.space_group_name_H-M   'P 1'
#
loop_
_entity.id
_entity.type
_entity.pdbx_description
1 polymer ?
#
loop_
_entity_poly.entity_id
_entity_poly.type
_entity_poly.pdbx_seq_one_letter_code
_entity_poly.pdbx_strand_id
1 'polypeptide(L)'
;MQSPLKAMDILDQEAEEDEAFRAEAKADRPPSHESNKELTAKAERYRSILDQASESDEHVRQKWDEWEKNIVEFTWDEAQLEASIPSSTVSLSRPSSRSGTNPTQTHARALRVLLESLDDVTRKREDHVRRATRLAESEDITSRIIKAANAIEQWVKVQPARFEDVLEEELAKYNKFRVGMEETARDQGSLLQQIKERNELFLQSRREDTSIKEREHALQSLDLAYHKYKEITRNLDEGLKFYNDFATILTQFRDTCKDWVNMRKREIHNLTRVLSSVTLTPPATPASPPGDLAAQRPEEEQPPAEPPRAPVLVYTAFSSEAKSAAPASTPSSRTDSPTFEMQTPPQFPTPGFNHQSPPPYQAHQAPPPSGFRIPLSTQSELPALQQLGPPVCYDADGRSPIFIGSAIFPNSVHPCKIGPHLAPPCRVPYGGGEHEHNGRYDLLPFDPNTMEWVPTSQGRVPPGRRPVEGGYEQGGGKLYHALAVIQGARVPGKTGEHLGGCNIAFGGGEHVIHENYEIL
;
A
#
# COMPACT_ATOMS: atom_id res chain seq x y z
N MET A 1 -16.31 27.82 -9.47
CA MET A 1 -17.57 27.04 -9.51
C MET A 1 -18.81 27.82 -10.04
N GLN A 2 -18.68 28.87 -10.87
CA GLN A 2 -19.87 29.60 -11.41
C GLN A 2 -20.41 29.07 -12.75
N SER A 3 -19.80 28.04 -13.35
CA SER A 3 -20.13 27.61 -14.73
C SER A 3 -21.51 26.96 -14.91
N PRO A 4 -22.02 26.12 -13.97
CA PRO A 4 -23.34 25.51 -14.12
C PRO A 4 -24.46 26.54 -13.98
N LEU A 5 -24.33 27.46 -13.02
CA LEU A 5 -25.26 28.58 -12.82
C LEU A 5 -25.34 29.42 -14.10
N LYS A 6 -24.19 29.80 -14.67
CA LYS A 6 -24.14 30.53 -15.94
C LYS A 6 -24.77 29.78 -17.12
N ALA A 7 -24.77 28.45 -17.13
CA ALA A 7 -25.41 27.66 -18.17
C ALA A 7 -26.93 27.63 -18.01
N MET A 8 -27.44 27.60 -16.77
CA MET A 8 -28.87 27.72 -16.48
C MET A 8 -29.38 29.13 -16.75
N ASP A 9 -28.63 30.17 -16.34
CA ASP A 9 -28.97 31.56 -16.63
C ASP A 9 -29.16 31.80 -18.14
N ILE A 10 -28.38 31.12 -18.99
CA ILE A 10 -28.50 31.18 -20.45
C ILE A 10 -29.81 30.55 -20.95
N LEU A 11 -30.23 29.44 -20.35
CA LEU A 11 -31.48 28.76 -20.72
C LEU A 11 -32.71 29.52 -20.20
N ASP A 12 -32.63 30.09 -19.00
CA ASP A 12 -33.69 30.89 -18.40
C ASP A 12 -33.92 32.17 -19.23
N GLN A 13 -32.83 32.84 -19.65
CA GLN A 13 -32.93 34.00 -20.54
C GLN A 13 -33.59 33.68 -21.89
N GLU A 14 -33.31 32.51 -22.48
CA GLU A 14 -33.98 32.10 -23.72
C GLU A 14 -35.45 31.78 -23.51
N ALA A 15 -35.82 31.20 -22.36
CA ALA A 15 -37.21 30.91 -22.04
C ALA A 15 -38.03 32.20 -21.88
N GLU A 16 -37.47 33.23 -21.25
CA GLU A 16 -38.10 34.56 -21.17
C GLU A 16 -38.30 35.19 -22.56
N GLU A 17 -37.29 35.10 -23.43
CA GLU A 17 -37.38 35.61 -24.81
C GLU A 17 -38.41 34.84 -25.66
N ASP A 18 -38.53 33.51 -25.50
CA ASP A 18 -39.54 32.68 -26.18
C ASP A 18 -40.96 33.01 -25.71
N GLU A 19 -41.17 33.21 -24.41
CA GLU A 19 -42.47 33.59 -23.86
C GLU A 19 -42.93 34.96 -24.40
N ALA A 20 -42.01 35.94 -24.45
CA ALA A 20 -42.29 37.25 -25.04
C ALA A 20 -42.65 37.14 -26.53
N PHE A 21 -41.91 36.35 -27.32
CA PHE A 21 -42.20 36.16 -28.74
C PHE A 21 -43.55 35.47 -28.99
N ARG A 22 -43.88 34.44 -28.21
CA ARG A 22 -45.16 33.72 -28.33
C ARG A 22 -46.36 34.56 -27.91
N ALA A 23 -46.17 35.56 -27.05
CA ALA A 23 -47.20 36.54 -26.72
C ALA A 23 -47.51 37.49 -27.89
N GLU A 24 -46.51 37.84 -28.69
CA GLU A 24 -46.64 38.78 -29.82
C GLU A 24 -47.02 38.09 -31.15
N ALA A 25 -46.52 36.87 -31.39
CA ALA A 25 -46.73 36.13 -32.64
C ALA A 25 -47.36 34.75 -32.40
N LYS A 26 -48.47 34.46 -33.10
CA LYS A 26 -49.05 33.11 -33.17
C LYS A 26 -48.27 32.24 -34.14
N ALA A 27 -47.19 31.62 -33.67
CA ALA A 27 -46.40 30.64 -34.40
C ALA A 27 -46.55 29.24 -33.78
N ASP A 28 -46.52 28.19 -34.63
CA ASP A 28 -46.53 26.78 -34.20
C ASP A 28 -45.09 26.36 -33.82
N ARG A 29 -44.67 26.79 -32.62
CA ARG A 29 -43.33 26.54 -32.07
C ARG A 29 -43.44 25.88 -30.69
N PRO A 30 -42.71 24.78 -30.43
CA PRO A 30 -42.68 24.17 -29.10
C PRO A 30 -42.11 25.15 -28.05
N PRO A 31 -42.72 25.23 -26.85
CA PRO A 31 -42.21 26.04 -25.74
C PRO A 31 -40.77 25.68 -25.36
N SER A 32 -40.00 26.65 -24.86
CA SER A 32 -38.62 26.41 -24.41
C SER A 32 -38.49 25.31 -23.38
N HIS A 33 -39.40 25.22 -22.40
CA HIS A 33 -39.39 24.17 -21.37
C HIS A 33 -39.64 22.75 -21.92
N GLU A 34 -40.20 22.61 -23.13
CA GLU A 34 -40.32 21.32 -23.81
C GLU A 34 -39.08 20.98 -24.62
N SER A 35 -38.46 22.02 -25.20
CA SER A 35 -37.33 21.90 -26.11
C SER A 35 -35.97 21.80 -25.39
N ASN A 36 -35.86 22.29 -24.15
CA ASN A 36 -34.62 22.27 -23.36
C ASN A 36 -34.57 21.17 -22.27
N LYS A 37 -35.58 20.27 -22.21
CA LYS A 37 -35.71 19.22 -21.17
C LYS A 37 -34.41 18.43 -20.95
N GLU A 38 -33.73 18.06 -22.03
CA GLU A 38 -32.47 17.30 -21.94
C GLU A 38 -31.31 18.12 -21.36
N LEU A 39 -31.24 19.42 -21.66
CA LEU A 39 -30.23 20.33 -21.13
C LEU A 39 -30.47 20.58 -19.64
N THR A 40 -31.72 20.79 -19.24
CA THR A 40 -32.12 20.95 -17.83
C THR A 40 -31.79 19.69 -17.02
N ALA A 41 -32.17 18.50 -17.52
CA ALA A 41 -31.83 17.24 -16.86
C ALA A 41 -30.31 16.98 -16.80
N LYS A 42 -29.54 17.46 -17.78
CA LYS A 42 -28.07 17.38 -17.76
C LYS A 42 -27.47 18.32 -16.71
N ALA A 43 -28.00 19.52 -16.56
CA ALA A 43 -27.57 20.46 -15.53
C ALA A 43 -27.91 20.01 -14.11
N GLU A 44 -29.09 19.43 -13.88
CA GLU A 44 -29.46 18.83 -12.59
C GLU A 44 -28.50 17.70 -12.21
N ARG A 45 -28.13 16.84 -13.17
CA ARG A 45 -27.11 15.80 -12.95
C ARG A 45 -25.76 16.39 -12.55
N TYR A 46 -25.30 17.44 -13.24
CA TYR A 46 -24.04 18.09 -12.89
C TYR A 46 -24.08 18.76 -11.51
N ARG A 47 -25.23 19.32 -11.12
CA ARG A 47 -25.43 19.87 -9.78
C ARG A 47 -25.32 18.77 -8.71
N SER A 48 -26.01 17.64 -8.91
CA SER A 48 -25.93 16.50 -7.98
C SER A 48 -24.50 15.97 -7.82
N ILE A 49 -23.71 15.93 -8.91
CA ILE A 49 -22.29 15.55 -8.86
C ILE A 49 -21.47 16.54 -8.03
N LEU A 50 -21.73 17.84 -8.15
CA LEU A 50 -21.04 18.86 -7.34
C LEU A 50 -21.43 18.79 -5.85
N ASP A 51 -22.69 18.50 -5.56
CA ASP A 51 -23.16 18.32 -4.18
C ASP A 51 -22.45 17.11 -3.54
N GLN A 52 -22.38 15.97 -4.24
CA GLN A 52 -21.61 14.79 -3.79
C GLN A 52 -20.11 15.07 -3.62
N ALA A 53 -19.51 15.83 -4.52
CA ALA A 53 -18.10 16.23 -4.41
C ALA A 53 -17.88 17.10 -3.16
N SER A 54 -18.82 17.99 -2.82
CA SER A 54 -18.73 18.84 -1.62
C SER A 54 -18.78 18.03 -0.31
N GLU A 55 -19.57 16.96 -0.25
CA GLU A 55 -19.60 16.04 0.89
C GLU A 55 -18.27 15.29 1.03
N SER A 56 -17.66 14.90 -0.09
CA SER A 56 -16.34 14.25 -0.11
C SER A 56 -15.23 15.21 0.35
N ASP A 57 -15.26 16.47 -0.11
CA ASP A 57 -14.30 17.50 0.30
C ASP A 57 -14.38 17.78 1.80
N GLU A 58 -15.59 17.80 2.36
CA GLU A 58 -15.81 17.97 3.80
C GLU A 58 -15.22 16.81 4.60
N HIS A 59 -15.34 15.57 4.10
CA HIS A 59 -14.70 14.41 4.73
C HIS A 59 -13.17 14.49 4.71
N VAL A 60 -12.57 14.98 3.61
CA VAL A 60 -11.11 15.20 3.53
C VAL A 60 -10.67 16.31 4.49
N ARG A 61 -11.46 17.38 4.61
CA ARG A 61 -11.20 18.49 5.56
C ARG A 61 -11.22 18.02 7.01
N GLN A 62 -12.24 17.27 7.41
CA GLN A 62 -12.33 16.71 8.76
C GLN A 62 -11.13 15.82 9.10
N LYS A 63 -10.70 14.97 8.14
CA LYS A 63 -9.48 14.17 8.31
C LYS A 63 -8.23 15.02 8.52
N TRP A 64 -8.11 16.15 7.82
CA TRP A 64 -6.99 17.07 8.04
C TRP A 64 -7.06 17.67 9.45
N ASP A 65 -8.21 18.21 9.85
CA ASP A 65 -8.37 18.88 11.14
C ASP A 65 -8.08 17.93 12.32
N GLU A 66 -8.45 16.65 12.21
CA GLU A 66 -8.15 15.63 13.21
C GLU A 66 -6.65 15.29 13.33
N TRP A 67 -5.93 15.29 12.20
CA TRP A 67 -4.55 14.78 12.11
C TRP A 67 -3.48 15.85 11.93
N GLU A 68 -3.87 17.11 11.71
CA GLU A 68 -3.00 18.24 11.41
C GLU A 68 -1.85 18.33 12.42
N LYS A 69 -2.16 18.29 13.72
CA LYS A 69 -1.15 18.40 14.77
C LYS A 69 -0.07 17.30 14.67
N ASN A 70 -0.47 16.05 14.47
CA ASN A 70 0.45 14.92 14.40
C ASN A 70 1.23 14.90 13.08
N ILE A 71 0.64 15.40 12.00
CA ILE A 71 1.31 15.56 10.71
C ILE A 71 2.36 16.68 10.79
N VAL A 72 2.02 17.79 11.44
CA VAL A 72 2.94 18.93 11.65
C VAL A 72 4.12 18.54 12.54
N GLU A 73 3.97 17.58 13.45
CA GLU A 73 5.08 17.07 14.26
C GLU A 73 6.24 16.53 13.42
N PHE A 74 5.98 15.98 12.22
CA PHE A 74 7.03 15.55 11.30
C PHE A 74 7.85 16.71 10.70
N THR A 75 7.39 17.95 10.85
CA THR A 75 8.12 19.13 10.37
C THR A 75 9.08 19.69 11.42
N TRP A 76 9.10 19.12 12.63
CA TRP A 76 10.00 19.54 13.70
C TRP A 76 11.44 19.09 13.42
N ASP A 77 12.38 19.67 14.16
CA ASP A 77 13.76 19.21 14.13
C ASP A 77 13.91 17.83 14.83
N GLU A 78 14.97 17.11 14.48
CA GLU A 78 15.22 15.75 14.98
C GLU A 78 15.26 15.71 16.52
N ALA A 79 15.82 16.72 17.16
CA ALA A 79 15.92 16.78 18.62
C ALA A 79 14.56 16.99 19.30
N GLN A 80 13.67 17.79 18.72
CA GLN A 80 12.32 18.04 19.19
C GLN A 80 11.43 16.80 19.01
N LEU A 81 11.57 16.12 17.86
CA LEU A 81 10.86 14.87 17.58
C LEU A 81 11.34 13.73 18.50
N GLU A 82 12.63 13.62 18.76
CA GLU A 82 13.14 12.65 19.73
C GLU A 82 12.67 12.95 21.15
N ALA A 83 12.59 14.23 21.52
CA ALA A 83 12.12 14.65 22.84
C ALA A 83 10.60 14.47 23.03
N SER A 84 9.81 14.45 21.96
CA SER A 84 8.37 14.21 22.03
C SER A 84 8.05 12.74 22.36
N ILE A 85 8.96 11.82 22.03
CA ILE A 85 8.80 10.38 22.27
C ILE A 85 9.33 10.02 23.68
N PRO A 86 8.46 9.51 24.58
CA PRO A 86 8.89 9.07 25.90
C PRO A 86 9.97 7.99 25.84
N SER A 87 10.88 8.00 26.83
CA SER A 87 11.92 6.99 27.00
C SER A 87 11.88 6.39 28.39
N SER A 88 11.87 5.05 28.45
CA SER A 88 11.81 4.27 29.68
C SER A 88 13.17 4.05 30.34
N THR A 89 14.25 4.34 29.63
CA THR A 89 15.63 4.04 30.07
C THR A 89 16.54 5.26 30.14
N VAL A 90 16.11 6.39 29.56
CA VAL A 90 16.84 7.66 29.52
C VAL A 90 15.85 8.77 29.83
N SER A 91 16.12 9.58 30.85
CA SER A 91 15.29 10.76 31.13
C SER A 91 15.95 11.93 30.43
N LEU A 92 15.40 12.33 29.28
CA LEU A 92 15.85 13.49 28.50
C LEU A 92 15.22 14.80 29.00
N SER A 93 14.22 14.73 29.87
CA SER A 93 13.52 15.90 30.41
C SER A 93 14.18 16.46 31.68
N ARG A 94 14.29 17.80 31.74
CA ARG A 94 14.80 18.59 32.87
C ARG A 94 14.14 18.17 34.20
N PRO A 95 14.86 18.28 35.33
CA PRO A 95 14.43 17.84 36.65
C PRO A 95 13.22 18.67 37.11
N SER A 96 12.03 18.24 36.73
CA SER A 96 10.78 18.88 37.12
C SER A 96 9.98 17.86 37.92
N SER A 97 10.18 17.91 39.23
CA SER A 97 9.19 17.62 40.26
C SER A 97 8.10 16.59 39.89
N ARG A 98 8.47 15.31 39.78
CA ARG A 98 7.59 14.22 40.20
C ARG A 98 8.40 12.99 40.59
N SER A 99 8.43 12.81 41.90
CA SER A 99 9.06 11.77 42.69
C SER A 99 8.69 10.36 42.20
N GLY A 100 9.71 9.59 41.86
CA GLY A 100 9.64 8.15 41.61
C GLY A 100 10.79 7.72 40.71
N THR A 101 11.88 7.21 41.28
CA THR A 101 12.88 6.46 40.49
C THR A 101 12.17 5.30 39.80
N ASN A 102 12.02 5.37 38.47
CA ASN A 102 11.46 4.27 37.70
C ASN A 102 12.35 3.02 37.91
N PRO A 103 11.80 1.89 38.41
CA PRO A 103 12.54 0.65 38.57
C PRO A 103 13.29 0.25 37.29
N THR A 104 12.65 0.40 36.13
CA THR A 104 13.25 0.13 34.81
C THR A 104 14.53 0.92 34.58
N GLN A 105 14.52 2.23 34.89
CA GLN A 105 15.69 3.08 34.74
C GLN A 105 16.81 2.67 35.71
N THR A 106 16.44 2.28 36.93
CA THR A 106 17.39 1.82 37.95
C THR A 106 18.07 0.52 37.53
N HIS A 107 17.30 -0.46 37.07
CA HIS A 107 17.84 -1.72 36.56
C HIS A 107 18.70 -1.51 35.31
N ALA A 108 18.29 -0.63 34.38
CA ALA A 108 19.08 -0.29 33.20
C ALA A 108 20.44 0.34 33.56
N ARG A 109 20.49 1.27 34.51
CA ARG A 109 21.75 1.87 34.99
C ARG A 109 22.66 0.81 35.62
N ALA A 110 22.13 -0.04 36.49
CA ALA A 110 22.88 -1.11 37.11
C ALA A 110 23.43 -2.13 36.08
N LEU A 111 22.64 -2.47 35.05
CA LEU A 111 23.06 -3.38 33.99
C LEU A 111 24.21 -2.80 33.16
N ARG A 112 24.19 -1.50 32.85
CA ARG A 112 25.31 -0.82 32.16
C ARG A 112 26.62 -0.94 32.94
N VAL A 113 26.58 -0.71 34.25
CA VAL A 113 27.77 -0.83 35.12
C VAL A 113 28.32 -2.27 35.13
N LEU A 114 27.44 -3.28 35.18
CA LEU A 114 27.85 -4.68 35.13
C LEU A 114 28.47 -5.07 33.78
N LEU A 115 27.93 -4.55 32.67
CA LEU A 115 28.49 -4.77 31.33
C LEU A 115 29.86 -4.10 31.17
N GLU A 116 30.04 -2.88 31.67
CA GLU A 116 31.34 -2.21 31.69
C GLU A 116 32.37 -3.01 32.51
N SER A 117 31.95 -3.57 33.65
CA SER A 117 32.80 -4.45 34.47
C SER A 117 33.19 -5.75 33.73
N LEU A 118 32.30 -6.28 32.87
CA LEU A 118 32.59 -7.46 32.04
C LEU A 118 33.60 -7.13 30.92
N ASP A 119 33.49 -5.94 30.32
CA ASP A 119 34.47 -5.43 29.35
C ASP A 119 35.85 -5.29 29.99
N ASP A 120 35.93 -4.79 31.23
CA ASP A 120 37.17 -4.69 31.99
C ASP A 120 37.82 -6.07 32.23
N VAL A 121 37.04 -7.10 32.56
CA VAL A 121 37.54 -8.48 32.71
C VAL A 121 38.09 -9.00 31.37
N THR A 122 37.40 -8.70 30.27
CA THR A 122 37.86 -9.08 28.92
C THR A 122 39.19 -8.43 28.58
N ARG A 123 39.33 -7.12 28.83
CA ARG A 123 40.60 -6.38 28.63
C ARG A 123 41.73 -6.92 29.51
N LYS A 124 41.46 -7.24 30.77
CA LYS A 124 42.46 -7.85 31.68
C LYS A 124 42.95 -9.20 31.17
N ARG A 125 42.04 -10.03 30.67
CA ARG A 125 42.37 -11.33 30.07
C ARG A 125 43.27 -11.18 28.84
N GLU A 126 42.92 -10.27 27.94
CA GLU A 126 43.74 -9.95 26.76
C GLU A 126 45.15 -9.48 27.17
N ASP A 127 45.26 -8.67 28.21
CA ASP A 127 46.55 -8.20 28.72
C ASP A 127 47.40 -9.33 29.33
N HIS A 128 46.79 -10.26 30.08
CA HIS A 128 47.48 -11.46 30.58
C HIS A 128 48.04 -12.31 29.44
N VAL A 129 47.22 -12.59 28.42
CA VAL A 129 47.64 -13.35 27.23
C VAL A 129 48.77 -12.62 26.51
N ARG A 130 48.60 -11.33 26.21
CA ARG A 130 49.62 -10.52 25.52
C ARG A 130 50.96 -10.52 26.24
N ARG A 131 50.95 -10.36 27.57
CA ARG A 131 52.19 -10.36 28.38
C ARG A 131 52.81 -11.75 28.46
N ALA A 132 52.02 -12.81 28.52
CA ALA A 132 52.53 -14.19 28.49
C ALA A 132 53.18 -14.52 27.14
N THR A 133 52.54 -14.16 26.02
CA THR A 133 53.08 -14.34 24.67
C THR A 133 54.40 -13.59 24.49
N ARG A 134 54.46 -12.32 24.91
CA ARG A 134 55.70 -11.53 24.84
C ARG A 134 56.82 -12.14 25.66
N LEU A 135 56.51 -12.67 26.85
CA LEU A 135 57.51 -13.35 27.67
C LEU A 135 58.06 -14.58 26.93
N ALA A 136 57.19 -15.41 26.38
CA ALA A 136 57.56 -16.60 25.62
C ALA A 136 58.41 -16.28 24.37
N GLU A 137 58.10 -15.20 23.66
CA GLU A 137 58.89 -14.75 22.49
C GLU A 137 60.30 -14.27 22.89
N SER A 138 60.46 -13.74 24.10
CA SER A 138 61.73 -13.19 24.59
C SER A 138 62.63 -14.20 25.31
N GLU A 139 62.11 -15.37 25.67
CA GLU A 139 62.84 -16.36 26.45
C GLU A 139 63.54 -17.40 25.57
N ASP A 140 64.88 -17.47 25.70
CA ASP A 140 65.70 -18.56 25.17
C ASP A 140 66.32 -19.37 26.33
N ILE A 141 65.82 -20.59 26.52
CA ILE A 141 66.28 -21.51 27.56
C ILE A 141 67.52 -22.32 27.12
N THR A 142 67.94 -22.23 25.85
CA THR A 142 69.05 -23.02 25.29
C THR A 142 70.34 -22.81 26.09
N SER A 143 70.62 -21.56 26.47
CA SER A 143 71.79 -21.20 27.27
C SER A 143 71.78 -21.83 28.66
N ARG A 144 70.61 -21.89 29.33
CA ARG A 144 70.44 -22.56 30.62
C ARG A 144 70.60 -24.08 30.49
N ILE A 145 70.04 -24.68 29.44
CA ILE A 145 70.16 -26.12 29.16
C ILE A 145 71.62 -26.51 28.90
N ILE A 146 72.35 -25.75 28.07
CA ILE A 146 73.77 -26.00 27.80
C ILE A 146 74.60 -25.91 29.09
N LYS A 147 74.34 -24.89 29.92
CA LYS A 147 75.03 -24.74 31.22
C LYS A 147 74.76 -25.93 32.15
N ALA A 148 73.51 -26.40 32.21
CA ALA A 148 73.14 -27.58 32.99
C ALA A 148 73.77 -28.87 32.42
N ALA A 149 73.83 -29.02 31.09
CA ALA A 149 74.42 -30.18 30.42
C ALA A 149 75.93 -30.29 30.66
N ASN A 150 76.64 -29.16 30.65
CA ASN A 150 78.09 -29.12 30.92
C ASN A 150 78.46 -29.45 32.39
N ALA A 151 77.49 -29.37 33.31
CA ALA A 151 77.67 -29.77 34.70
C ALA A 151 77.50 -31.28 34.92
N ILE A 152 77.05 -32.03 33.91
CA ILE A 152 76.90 -33.49 33.94
C ILE A 152 78.26 -34.12 33.59
N GLU A 153 78.65 -35.17 34.33
CA GLU A 153 79.91 -35.88 34.09
C GLU A 153 80.04 -36.37 32.63
N GLN A 154 81.24 -36.19 32.08
CA GLN A 154 81.56 -36.28 30.64
C GLN A 154 81.34 -37.66 30.00
N TRP A 155 81.02 -38.69 30.79
CA TRP A 155 80.83 -40.08 30.35
C TRP A 155 79.41 -40.62 30.58
N VAL A 156 78.46 -39.77 30.96
CA VAL A 156 77.07 -40.14 31.20
C VAL A 156 76.19 -39.73 30.01
N LYS A 157 75.38 -40.67 29.50
CA LYS A 157 74.41 -40.37 28.44
C LYS A 157 73.36 -39.37 28.94
N VAL A 158 73.36 -38.17 28.37
CA VAL A 158 72.38 -37.11 28.68
C VAL A 158 70.99 -37.56 28.25
N GLN A 159 70.02 -37.48 29.16
CA GLN A 159 68.60 -37.78 28.91
C GLN A 159 67.73 -36.55 29.20
N PRO A 160 66.65 -36.31 28.44
CA PRO A 160 65.75 -35.17 28.64
C PRO A 160 65.22 -35.01 30.07
N ALA A 161 64.94 -36.12 30.75
CA ALA A 161 64.42 -36.15 32.12
C ALA A 161 65.35 -35.51 33.18
N ARG A 162 66.62 -35.23 32.83
CA ARG A 162 67.57 -34.55 33.74
C ARG A 162 67.42 -33.03 33.74
N PHE A 163 66.69 -32.48 32.77
CA PHE A 163 66.46 -31.04 32.66
C PHE A 163 65.08 -30.62 33.16
N GLU A 164 64.27 -31.55 33.71
CA GLU A 164 62.94 -31.27 34.23
C GLU A 164 62.96 -30.14 35.27
N ASP A 165 63.90 -30.15 36.21
CA ASP A 165 64.03 -29.08 37.22
C ASP A 165 64.26 -27.69 36.59
N VAL A 166 65.05 -27.64 35.50
CA VAL A 166 65.34 -26.40 34.77
C VAL A 166 64.09 -25.92 34.02
N LEU A 167 63.35 -26.86 33.43
CA LEU A 167 62.09 -26.58 32.73
C LEU A 167 61.00 -26.13 33.70
N GLU A 168 60.90 -26.75 34.88
CA GLU A 168 59.93 -26.41 35.91
C GLU A 168 60.17 -25.00 36.46
N GLU A 169 61.42 -24.63 36.74
CA GLU A 169 61.76 -23.27 37.20
C GLU A 169 61.47 -22.20 36.14
N GLU A 170 61.72 -22.50 34.85
CA GLU A 170 61.40 -21.60 33.75
C GLU A 170 59.88 -21.47 33.54
N LEU A 171 59.14 -22.58 33.56
CA LEU A 171 57.67 -22.58 33.47
C LEU A 171 57.01 -21.89 34.68
N ALA A 172 57.64 -21.90 35.85
CA ALA A 172 57.11 -21.25 37.05
C ALA A 172 56.90 -19.74 36.86
N LYS A 173 57.63 -19.09 35.93
CA LYS A 173 57.44 -17.67 35.58
C LYS A 173 56.05 -17.37 35.00
N TYR A 174 55.42 -18.37 34.38
CA TYR A 174 54.09 -18.26 33.77
C TYR A 174 52.95 -18.47 34.78
N ASN A 175 53.24 -18.95 36.00
CA ASN A 175 52.21 -19.18 37.02
C ASN A 175 51.37 -17.94 37.32
N LYS A 176 51.97 -16.73 37.31
CA LYS A 176 51.23 -15.48 37.52
C LYS A 176 50.15 -15.23 36.46
N PHE A 177 50.40 -15.63 35.21
CA PHE A 177 49.43 -15.50 34.12
C PHE A 177 48.33 -16.56 34.25
N ARG A 178 48.70 -17.79 34.61
CA ARG A 178 47.73 -18.85 34.89
C ARG A 178 46.77 -18.47 36.03
N VAL A 179 47.30 -17.99 37.15
CA VAL A 179 46.49 -17.51 38.29
C VAL A 179 45.59 -16.34 37.87
N GLY A 180 46.09 -15.37 37.11
CA GLY A 180 45.26 -14.27 36.58
C GLY A 180 44.16 -14.73 35.62
N MET A 181 44.41 -15.76 34.81
CA MET A 181 43.39 -16.38 33.96
C MET A 181 42.30 -17.07 34.79
N GLU A 182 42.68 -17.80 35.83
CA GLU A 182 41.75 -18.46 36.77
C GLU A 182 40.90 -17.42 37.53
N GLU A 183 41.51 -16.33 38.00
CA GLU A 183 40.82 -15.22 38.68
C GLU A 183 39.82 -14.53 37.74
N THR A 184 40.25 -14.13 36.54
CA THR A 184 39.35 -13.49 35.55
C THR A 184 38.22 -14.43 35.11
N ALA A 185 38.44 -15.74 35.06
CA ALA A 185 37.38 -16.72 34.78
C ALA A 185 36.35 -16.78 35.93
N ARG A 186 36.81 -16.77 37.18
CA ARG A 186 35.94 -16.74 38.36
C ARG A 186 35.10 -15.47 38.42
N ASP A 187 35.73 -14.32 38.19
CA ASP A 187 35.07 -13.01 38.21
C ASP A 187 34.04 -12.90 37.07
N GLN A 188 34.39 -13.35 35.86
CA GLN A 188 33.43 -13.44 34.75
C GLN A 188 32.22 -14.30 35.12
N GLY A 189 32.42 -15.46 35.76
CA GLY A 189 31.32 -16.31 36.19
C GLY A 189 30.36 -15.59 37.15
N SER A 190 30.90 -14.87 38.13
CA SER A 190 30.10 -14.07 39.06
C SER A 190 29.39 -12.90 38.37
N LEU A 191 30.08 -12.18 37.48
CA LEU A 191 29.50 -11.06 36.73
C LEU A 191 28.36 -11.52 35.82
N LEU A 192 28.53 -12.64 35.09
CA LEU A 192 27.49 -13.17 34.21
C LEU A 192 26.24 -13.58 34.99
N GLN A 193 26.41 -14.15 36.19
CA GLN A 193 25.29 -14.46 37.07
C GLN A 193 24.55 -13.19 37.51
N GLN A 194 25.28 -12.16 37.96
CA GLN A 194 24.70 -10.87 38.34
C GLN A 194 24.01 -10.16 37.16
N ILE A 195 24.60 -10.22 35.96
CA ILE A 195 24.01 -9.68 34.72
C ILE A 195 22.70 -10.39 34.41
N LYS A 196 22.68 -11.72 34.51
CA LYS A 196 21.46 -12.53 34.26
C LYS A 196 20.34 -12.15 35.22
N GLU A 197 20.62 -12.14 36.51
CA GLU A 197 19.66 -11.76 37.56
C GLU A 197 19.16 -10.31 37.37
N ARG A 198 20.07 -9.38 37.08
CA ARG A 198 19.72 -7.97 36.88
C ARG A 198 18.91 -7.76 35.60
N ASN A 199 19.24 -8.47 34.52
CA ASN A 199 18.51 -8.41 33.26
C ASN A 199 17.10 -8.99 33.40
N GLU A 200 16.91 -10.04 34.20
CA GLU A 200 15.59 -10.58 34.50
C GLU A 200 14.71 -9.54 35.21
N LEU A 201 15.24 -8.88 36.25
CA LEU A 201 14.54 -7.79 36.93
C LEU A 201 14.25 -6.60 36.00
N PHE A 202 15.19 -6.26 35.11
CA PHE A 202 15.00 -5.23 34.10
C PHE A 202 13.83 -5.58 33.17
N LEU A 203 13.80 -6.80 32.62
CA LEU A 203 12.72 -7.25 31.72
C LEU A 203 11.36 -7.30 32.44
N GLN A 204 11.33 -7.71 33.70
CA GLN A 204 10.11 -7.70 34.51
C GLN A 204 9.61 -6.26 34.72
N SER A 205 10.48 -5.33 35.11
CA SER A 205 10.11 -3.92 35.32
C SER A 205 9.55 -3.25 34.05
N ARG A 206 10.04 -3.65 32.86
CA ARG A 206 9.54 -3.16 31.58
C ARG A 206 8.10 -3.57 31.26
N ARG A 207 7.59 -4.69 31.81
CA ARG A 207 6.22 -5.13 31.53
C ARG A 207 5.18 -4.20 32.14
N GLU A 208 5.51 -3.58 33.26
CA GLU A 208 4.61 -2.74 34.05
C GLU A 208 4.88 -1.24 33.86
N ASP A 209 5.88 -0.89 33.05
CA ASP A 209 6.33 0.49 32.87
C ASP A 209 5.38 1.29 31.96
N THR A 210 4.72 2.30 32.53
CA THR A 210 3.82 3.21 31.82
C THR A 210 4.52 3.93 30.68
N SER A 211 5.80 4.29 30.84
CA SER A 211 6.55 5.02 29.81
C SER A 211 6.80 4.21 28.54
N ILE A 212 6.75 2.87 28.63
CA ILE A 212 6.86 1.98 27.45
C ILE A 212 5.55 2.02 26.65
N LYS A 213 4.40 2.00 27.34
CA LYS A 213 3.09 2.13 26.69
C LYS A 213 2.90 3.51 26.08
N GLU A 214 3.32 4.56 26.78
CA GLU A 214 3.29 5.93 26.26
C GLU A 214 4.20 6.09 25.04
N ARG A 215 5.40 5.48 25.08
CA ARG A 215 6.32 5.44 23.93
C ARG A 215 5.69 4.71 22.74
N GLU A 216 5.11 3.55 22.97
CA GLU A 216 4.44 2.76 21.93
C GLU A 216 3.29 3.55 21.30
N HIS A 217 2.44 4.17 22.12
CA HIS A 217 1.37 5.02 21.64
C HIS A 217 1.88 6.23 20.83
N ALA A 218 2.94 6.91 21.28
CA ALA A 218 3.53 8.01 20.55
C ALA A 218 4.06 7.56 19.18
N LEU A 219 4.77 6.43 19.11
CA LEU A 219 5.28 5.87 17.86
C LEU A 219 4.15 5.43 16.91
N GLN A 220 3.10 4.79 17.44
CA GLN A 220 1.91 4.43 16.66
C GLN A 220 1.18 5.66 16.13
N SER A 221 1.08 6.72 16.94
CA SER A 221 0.44 7.97 16.50
C SER A 221 1.21 8.66 15.38
N LEU A 222 2.55 8.63 15.43
CA LEU A 222 3.40 9.13 14.35
C LEU A 222 3.21 8.27 13.09
N ASP A 223 3.30 6.94 13.20
CA ASP A 223 3.13 6.04 12.05
C ASP A 223 1.76 6.23 11.37
N LEU A 224 0.70 6.34 12.17
CA LEU A 224 -0.64 6.59 11.65
C LEU A 224 -0.76 7.97 10.99
N ALA A 225 -0.13 9.00 11.57
CA ALA A 225 -0.12 10.34 10.98
C ALA A 225 0.54 10.38 9.60
N TYR A 226 1.63 9.62 9.38
CA TYR A 226 2.24 9.48 8.05
C TYR A 226 1.30 8.84 7.03
N HIS A 227 0.63 7.74 7.41
CA HIS A 227 -0.35 7.09 6.54
C HIS A 227 -1.54 8.00 6.23
N LYS A 228 -2.02 8.77 7.23
CA LYS A 228 -3.09 9.75 7.06
C LYS A 228 -2.69 10.90 6.15
N TYR A 229 -1.47 11.41 6.28
CA TYR A 229 -0.91 12.39 5.36
C TYR A 229 -0.92 11.89 3.91
N LYS A 230 -0.47 10.64 3.67
CA LYS A 230 -0.51 10.03 2.34
C LYS A 230 -1.93 9.87 1.80
N GLU A 231 -2.85 9.42 2.63
CA GLU A 231 -4.26 9.27 2.28
C GLU A 231 -4.87 10.63 1.88
N ILE A 232 -4.67 11.66 2.70
CA ILE A 232 -5.14 13.03 2.43
C ILE A 232 -4.54 13.56 1.14
N THR A 233 -3.22 13.42 0.94
CA THR A 233 -2.54 13.88 -0.29
C THR A 233 -3.13 13.22 -1.53
N ARG A 234 -3.34 11.89 -1.49
CA ARG A 234 -3.96 11.16 -2.61
C ARG A 234 -5.38 11.67 -2.90
N ASN A 235 -6.19 11.89 -1.86
CA ASN A 235 -7.55 12.39 -2.03
C ASN A 235 -7.55 13.82 -2.61
N LEU A 236 -6.58 14.66 -2.23
CA LEU A 236 -6.40 15.99 -2.80
C LEU A 236 -6.00 15.93 -4.28
N ASP A 237 -5.10 15.02 -4.67
CA ASP A 237 -4.73 14.81 -6.07
C ASP A 237 -5.92 14.32 -6.91
N GLU A 238 -6.71 13.39 -6.36
CA GLU A 238 -7.95 12.91 -6.99
C GLU A 238 -8.97 14.04 -7.15
N GLY A 239 -9.16 14.87 -6.12
CA GLY A 239 -10.03 16.05 -6.16
C GLY A 239 -9.57 17.07 -7.20
N LEU A 240 -8.26 17.36 -7.25
CA LEU A 240 -7.68 18.30 -8.23
C LEU A 240 -7.89 17.81 -9.67
N LYS A 241 -7.68 16.52 -9.92
CA LYS A 241 -7.96 15.91 -11.23
C LYS A 241 -9.46 16.00 -11.56
N PHE A 242 -10.32 15.59 -10.64
CA PHE A 242 -11.77 15.64 -10.79
C PHE A 242 -12.26 17.04 -11.16
N TYR A 243 -11.84 18.08 -10.43
CA TYR A 243 -12.30 19.44 -10.69
C TYR A 243 -11.78 20.01 -12.03
N ASN A 244 -10.58 19.64 -12.47
CA ASN A 244 -10.07 20.01 -13.79
C ASN A 244 -10.85 19.34 -14.93
N ASP A 245 -11.11 18.03 -14.81
CA ASP A 245 -11.90 17.28 -15.78
C ASP A 245 -13.34 17.81 -15.83
N PHE A 246 -13.93 18.04 -14.66
CA PHE A 246 -15.30 18.54 -14.54
C PHE A 246 -15.44 19.98 -15.04
N ALA A 247 -14.45 20.84 -14.84
CA ALA A 247 -14.41 22.18 -15.41
C ALA A 247 -14.47 22.15 -16.94
N THR A 248 -13.78 21.19 -17.57
CA THR A 248 -13.82 20.98 -19.02
C THR A 248 -15.23 20.58 -19.48
N ILE A 249 -15.85 19.62 -18.78
CA ILE A 249 -17.22 19.16 -19.07
C ILE A 249 -18.23 20.30 -18.93
N LEU A 250 -18.16 21.08 -17.85
CA LEU A 250 -19.05 22.21 -17.61
C LEU A 250 -18.87 23.33 -18.64
N THR A 251 -17.65 23.52 -19.14
CA THR A 251 -17.36 24.47 -20.22
C THR A 251 -18.03 24.04 -21.52
N GLN A 252 -17.87 22.76 -21.91
CA GLN A 252 -18.53 22.19 -23.10
C GLN A 252 -20.06 22.23 -22.98
N PHE A 253 -20.59 21.94 -21.79
CA PHE A 253 -22.02 22.02 -21.54
C PHE A 253 -22.56 23.45 -21.70
N ARG A 254 -21.87 24.44 -21.12
CA ARG A 254 -22.21 25.85 -21.31
C ARG A 254 -22.22 26.23 -22.78
N ASP A 255 -21.24 25.79 -23.55
CA ASP A 255 -21.15 26.11 -24.98
C ASP A 255 -22.27 25.42 -25.78
N THR A 256 -22.66 24.20 -25.40
CA THR A 256 -23.85 23.52 -25.95
C THR A 256 -25.14 24.32 -25.69
N CYS A 257 -25.32 24.84 -24.46
CA CYS A 257 -26.47 25.70 -24.15
C CYS A 257 -26.46 26.97 -25.00
N LYS A 258 -25.30 27.62 -25.17
CA LYS A 258 -25.18 28.80 -26.04
C LYS A 258 -25.56 28.48 -27.48
N ASP A 259 -25.08 27.38 -28.03
CA ASP A 259 -25.38 26.98 -29.41
C ASP A 259 -26.86 26.69 -29.61
N TRP A 260 -27.48 26.04 -28.62
CA TRP A 260 -28.93 25.80 -28.60
C TRP A 260 -29.73 27.11 -28.56
N VAL A 261 -29.38 28.05 -27.67
CA VAL A 261 -30.02 29.38 -27.62
C VAL A 261 -29.81 30.14 -28.93
N ASN A 262 -28.62 30.10 -29.50
CA ASN A 262 -28.34 30.74 -30.79
C ASN A 262 -29.16 30.14 -31.93
N MET A 263 -29.37 28.81 -31.93
CA MET A 263 -30.27 28.14 -32.88
C MET A 263 -31.71 28.62 -32.70
N ARG A 264 -32.21 28.66 -31.46
CA ARG A 264 -33.55 29.15 -31.13
C ARG A 264 -33.74 30.61 -31.55
N LYS A 265 -32.74 31.48 -31.35
CA LYS A 265 -32.75 32.87 -31.83
C LYS A 265 -32.86 32.99 -33.35
N ARG A 266 -32.11 32.16 -34.09
CA ARG A 266 -32.19 32.13 -35.57
C ARG A 266 -33.55 31.65 -36.07
N GLU A 267 -34.12 30.66 -35.41
CA GLU A 267 -35.47 30.15 -35.70
C GLU A 267 -36.53 31.25 -35.55
N ILE A 268 -36.52 31.98 -34.42
CA ILE A 268 -37.41 33.14 -34.20
C ILE A 268 -37.25 34.16 -35.33
N HIS A 269 -36.00 34.50 -35.68
CA HIS A 269 -35.73 35.48 -36.74
C HIS A 269 -36.27 35.01 -38.10
N ASN A 270 -36.14 33.72 -38.41
CA ASN A 270 -36.69 33.13 -39.65
C ASN A 270 -38.22 33.14 -39.65
N LEU A 271 -38.86 32.70 -38.57
CA LEU A 271 -40.32 32.71 -38.44
C LEU A 271 -40.90 34.12 -38.56
N THR A 272 -40.25 35.10 -37.93
CA THR A 272 -40.63 36.52 -38.05
C THR A 272 -40.56 37.01 -39.49
N ARG A 273 -39.50 36.64 -40.23
CA ARG A 273 -39.34 36.99 -41.65
C ARG A 273 -40.41 36.34 -42.53
N VAL A 274 -40.74 35.06 -42.29
CA VAL A 274 -41.79 34.35 -43.03
C VAL A 274 -43.15 35.00 -42.77
N LEU A 275 -43.48 35.29 -41.50
CA LEU A 275 -44.73 35.96 -41.12
C LEU A 275 -44.86 37.36 -41.76
N SER A 276 -43.74 38.10 -41.85
CA SER A 276 -43.66 39.41 -42.50
C SER A 276 -43.74 39.34 -44.04
N SER A 277 -43.34 38.21 -44.64
CA SER A 277 -43.41 38.01 -46.09
C SER A 277 -44.80 37.60 -46.59
N VAL A 278 -45.56 36.87 -45.76
CA VAL A 278 -46.95 36.45 -46.07
C VAL A 278 -47.94 37.61 -45.99
N THR A 279 -47.61 38.67 -45.26
CA THR A 279 -48.46 39.86 -45.09
C THR A 279 -48.35 40.89 -46.24
N LEU A 280 -47.50 40.68 -47.25
CA LEU A 280 -47.26 41.63 -48.35
C LEU A 280 -47.65 41.15 -49.78
N THR A 281 -48.46 40.10 -49.93
CA THR A 281 -49.04 39.72 -51.24
C THR A 281 -50.49 40.22 -51.40
N PRO A 282 -50.80 41.10 -52.37
CA PRO A 282 -52.17 41.48 -52.70
C PRO A 282 -52.86 40.43 -53.61
N PRO A 283 -54.21 40.34 -53.63
CA PRO A 283 -54.94 39.35 -54.42
C PRO A 283 -55.17 39.83 -55.85
N ALA A 284 -55.00 38.94 -56.83
CA ALA A 284 -55.61 39.08 -58.15
C ALA A 284 -56.18 37.71 -58.59
N THR A 285 -57.50 37.67 -58.78
CA THR A 285 -58.31 36.59 -59.36
C THR A 285 -58.84 37.03 -60.74
N PRO A 286 -59.61 36.22 -61.50
CA PRO A 286 -59.31 34.90 -62.09
C PRO A 286 -59.70 34.85 -63.60
N ALA A 287 -59.20 33.87 -64.37
CA ALA A 287 -59.86 33.45 -65.62
C ALA A 287 -59.52 31.99 -65.96
N SER A 288 -60.55 31.17 -66.14
CA SER A 288 -60.52 29.72 -66.37
C SER A 288 -61.03 29.37 -67.81
N PRO A 289 -61.21 28.08 -68.21
CA PRO A 289 -60.51 27.37 -69.30
C PRO A 289 -61.49 27.01 -70.47
N PRO A 290 -61.34 26.02 -71.39
CA PRO A 290 -61.01 24.56 -71.25
C PRO A 290 -60.04 23.99 -72.33
N GLY A 291 -59.35 22.86 -72.14
CA GLY A 291 -59.78 21.44 -72.37
C GLY A 291 -58.76 20.78 -73.35
N ASP A 292 -58.39 19.50 -73.39
CA ASP A 292 -58.82 18.26 -72.74
C ASP A 292 -57.69 17.19 -72.83
N LEU A 293 -57.56 16.40 -71.76
CA LEU A 293 -57.35 14.93 -71.65
C LEU A 293 -56.42 14.15 -72.63
N ALA A 294 -55.40 13.47 -72.07
CA ALA A 294 -55.38 11.99 -71.95
C ALA A 294 -54.11 11.41 -71.26
N ALA A 295 -54.35 10.64 -70.19
CA ALA A 295 -53.72 9.38 -69.75
C ALA A 295 -52.18 9.25 -69.54
N GLN A 296 -51.75 8.89 -68.32
CA GLN A 296 -51.38 7.51 -67.92
C GLN A 296 -50.88 7.41 -66.46
N ARG A 297 -51.06 6.21 -65.89
CA ARG A 297 -50.68 5.75 -64.54
C ARG A 297 -49.40 4.87 -64.63
N PRO A 298 -48.81 4.30 -63.55
CA PRO A 298 -47.43 4.53 -63.14
C PRO A 298 -46.50 3.31 -63.30
N GLU A 299 -45.19 3.49 -63.46
CA GLU A 299 -44.18 2.44 -63.25
C GLU A 299 -42.91 2.97 -62.55
N GLU A 300 -42.24 2.02 -61.89
CA GLU A 300 -41.21 2.08 -60.85
C GLU A 300 -39.88 2.75 -61.22
N GLU A 301 -39.24 3.41 -60.23
CA GLU A 301 -37.78 3.42 -60.12
C GLU A 301 -37.29 3.53 -58.65
N GLN A 302 -36.19 2.83 -58.39
CA GLN A 302 -35.61 2.38 -57.11
C GLN A 302 -35.05 3.48 -56.18
N PRO A 303 -34.78 3.15 -54.89
CA PRO A 303 -34.29 4.13 -53.90
C PRO A 303 -32.75 4.32 -53.94
N PRO A 304 -32.24 5.53 -53.66
CA PRO A 304 -30.85 5.71 -53.26
C PRO A 304 -30.70 5.93 -51.74
N ALA A 305 -29.85 5.08 -51.16
CA ALA A 305 -28.85 5.27 -50.10
C ALA A 305 -29.15 6.11 -48.82
N GLU A 306 -28.93 5.43 -47.70
CA GLU A 306 -28.86 5.85 -46.30
C GLU A 306 -27.82 6.97 -46.01
N PRO A 307 -28.05 7.89 -45.06
CA PRO A 307 -27.03 8.85 -44.60
C PRO A 307 -26.06 8.22 -43.58
N PRO A 308 -24.78 8.68 -43.51
CA PRO A 308 -23.73 8.00 -42.75
C PRO A 308 -23.76 8.30 -41.25
N ARG A 309 -23.40 7.26 -40.47
CA ARG A 309 -23.11 7.29 -39.03
C ARG A 309 -22.01 8.28 -38.65
N ALA A 310 -22.17 8.90 -37.48
CA ALA A 310 -21.17 9.73 -36.80
C ALA A 310 -19.89 8.93 -36.41
N PRO A 311 -18.71 9.58 -36.34
CA PRO A 311 -17.44 8.91 -36.11
C PRO A 311 -17.24 8.54 -34.63
N VAL A 312 -16.79 7.29 -34.42
CA VAL A 312 -16.23 6.78 -33.17
C VAL A 312 -14.75 7.19 -33.15
N LEU A 313 -14.35 8.04 -32.20
CA LEU A 313 -12.94 8.33 -31.96
C LEU A 313 -12.35 7.29 -31.00
N VAL A 314 -11.52 6.43 -31.56
CA VAL A 314 -10.57 5.53 -30.89
C VAL A 314 -9.42 6.39 -30.36
N TYR A 315 -9.08 6.27 -29.08
CA TYR A 315 -7.82 6.82 -28.56
C TYR A 315 -6.80 5.70 -28.37
N THR A 316 -5.73 5.78 -29.13
CA THR A 316 -4.48 5.05 -28.99
C THR A 316 -3.64 5.68 -27.87
N ALA A 317 -3.03 4.85 -27.03
CA ALA A 317 -2.08 5.27 -26.01
C ALA A 317 -0.67 5.42 -26.62
N PHE A 318 -0.03 6.58 -26.39
CA PHE A 318 1.41 6.77 -26.58
C PHE A 318 2.11 6.67 -25.22
N SER A 319 3.18 5.88 -25.18
CA SER A 319 4.14 5.79 -24.07
C SER A 319 5.11 6.98 -24.07
N SER A 320 5.55 7.39 -22.88
CA SER A 320 6.83 8.07 -22.68
C SER A 320 7.45 7.69 -21.33
N GLU A 321 8.75 7.43 -21.36
CA GLU A 321 9.63 6.84 -20.33
C GLU A 321 9.94 7.70 -19.09
N ALA A 322 10.11 6.97 -17.98
CA ALA A 322 11.18 7.02 -16.96
C ALA A 322 11.59 8.32 -16.23
N LYS A 323 11.61 8.25 -14.89
CA LYS A 323 12.86 8.09 -14.11
C LYS A 323 12.64 7.72 -12.63
N SER A 324 13.63 6.98 -12.16
CA SER A 324 13.77 6.24 -10.89
C SER A 324 14.07 7.11 -9.67
N ALA A 325 13.63 6.68 -8.48
CA ALA A 325 14.44 6.65 -7.25
C ALA A 325 13.71 5.91 -6.10
N ALA A 326 14.34 4.87 -5.55
CA ALA A 326 14.04 4.24 -4.26
C ALA A 326 14.54 5.17 -3.10
N PRO A 327 14.27 4.97 -1.78
CA PRO A 327 14.46 3.69 -1.07
C PRO A 327 13.61 3.41 0.21
N ALA A 328 13.89 2.24 0.82
CA ALA A 328 13.99 1.94 2.25
C ALA A 328 12.72 1.83 3.16
N SER A 329 12.28 0.58 3.36
CA SER A 329 12.32 -0.20 4.61
C SER A 329 12.14 0.46 5.97
N THR A 330 11.14 0.00 6.75
CA THR A 330 11.25 -0.56 8.13
C THR A 330 9.87 -0.66 8.83
N PRO A 331 9.74 -1.38 9.97
CA PRO A 331 8.53 -2.14 10.30
C PRO A 331 8.09 -2.17 11.81
N SER A 332 6.98 -2.85 12.16
CA SER A 332 6.45 -3.15 13.54
C SER A 332 5.58 -2.07 14.15
N SER A 333 4.50 -2.31 14.90
CA SER A 333 3.95 -3.53 15.52
C SER A 333 2.51 -3.28 15.98
N ARG A 334 1.68 -4.33 16.00
CA ARG A 334 0.30 -4.36 16.53
C ARG A 334 0.28 -4.45 18.07
N THR A 335 -0.55 -3.62 18.69
CA THR A 335 -1.24 -3.88 19.95
C THR A 335 -2.75 -3.90 19.74
N ASP A 336 -3.41 -4.91 20.32
CA ASP A 336 -4.86 -5.07 20.39
C ASP A 336 -5.55 -3.88 21.08
N SER A 337 -6.74 -3.53 20.60
CA SER A 337 -7.67 -2.59 21.24
C SER A 337 -9.12 -2.98 20.96
N PRO A 338 -10.06 -2.69 21.89
CA PRO A 338 -11.35 -3.35 21.98
C PRO A 338 -12.41 -2.78 21.03
N THR A 339 -13.32 -3.66 20.64
CA THR A 339 -14.50 -3.44 19.79
C THR A 339 -15.46 -2.41 20.40
N PHE A 340 -15.81 -1.37 19.64
CA PHE A 340 -16.97 -0.49 19.92
C PHE A 340 -18.04 -0.77 18.86
N GLU A 341 -19.20 -1.27 19.29
CA GLU A 341 -20.38 -1.48 18.45
C GLU A 341 -20.94 -0.13 17.98
N MET A 342 -21.13 0.04 16.67
CA MET A 342 -21.89 1.16 16.10
C MET A 342 -23.20 0.64 15.52
N GLN A 343 -24.31 1.14 16.06
CA GLN A 343 -25.68 0.86 15.64
C GLN A 343 -25.96 1.40 14.22
N THR A 344 -26.72 0.62 13.46
CA THR A 344 -27.22 0.93 12.11
C THR A 344 -28.41 1.92 12.15
N PRO A 345 -28.50 2.89 11.23
CA PRO A 345 -29.71 3.71 11.07
C PRO A 345 -30.79 3.04 10.19
N PRO A 346 -32.07 3.43 10.33
CA PRO A 346 -33.23 2.65 9.86
C PRO A 346 -33.56 2.85 8.37
N GLN A 347 -34.03 1.79 7.71
CA GLN A 347 -34.62 1.80 6.36
C GLN A 347 -36.10 2.21 6.37
N PHE A 348 -36.54 2.93 5.34
CA PHE A 348 -37.96 3.20 5.02
C PHE A 348 -38.31 2.80 3.57
N PRO A 349 -39.59 2.51 3.26
CA PRO A 349 -39.99 1.66 2.14
C PRO A 349 -40.25 2.43 0.83
N THR A 350 -39.93 1.81 -0.30
CA THR A 350 -40.24 2.28 -1.66
C THR A 350 -41.57 1.72 -2.18
N PRO A 351 -42.50 2.54 -2.70
CA PRO A 351 -43.60 2.08 -3.54
C PRO A 351 -43.11 1.89 -4.99
N GLY A 352 -43.39 0.72 -5.55
CA GLY A 352 -42.91 0.32 -6.88
C GLY A 352 -43.68 0.95 -8.04
N PHE A 353 -42.97 1.26 -9.11
CA PHE A 353 -43.48 1.26 -10.48
C PHE A 353 -42.41 0.75 -11.46
N ASN A 354 -42.92 0.02 -12.45
CA ASN A 354 -42.22 -0.82 -13.40
C ASN A 354 -41.64 0.01 -14.55
N HIS A 355 -40.31 0.14 -14.65
CA HIS A 355 -39.62 0.59 -15.85
C HIS A 355 -38.49 -0.39 -16.18
N GLN A 356 -38.49 -0.86 -17.43
CA GLN A 356 -37.37 -1.58 -18.02
C GLN A 356 -36.11 -0.73 -17.89
N SER A 357 -35.13 -1.27 -17.15
CA SER A 357 -33.84 -0.64 -16.92
C SER A 357 -33.10 -0.49 -18.26
N PRO A 358 -32.60 0.72 -18.61
CA PRO A 358 -31.48 0.79 -19.53
C PRO A 358 -30.27 0.08 -18.88
N PRO A 359 -29.36 -0.53 -19.67
CA PRO A 359 -28.25 -1.29 -19.10
C PRO A 359 -27.42 -0.37 -18.19
N PRO A 360 -26.93 -0.86 -17.04
CA PRO A 360 -26.16 -0.04 -16.13
C PRO A 360 -24.90 0.44 -16.84
N TYR A 361 -24.72 1.76 -16.91
CA TYR A 361 -23.39 2.34 -17.09
C TYR A 361 -22.59 1.97 -15.83
N GLN A 362 -21.89 0.83 -15.88
CA GLN A 362 -20.81 0.53 -14.95
C GLN A 362 -19.75 1.60 -15.17
N ALA A 363 -19.63 2.55 -14.25
CA ALA A 363 -18.40 3.30 -14.11
C ALA A 363 -17.30 2.27 -13.86
N HIS A 364 -16.41 2.08 -14.83
CA HIS A 364 -15.28 1.16 -14.71
C HIS A 364 -14.31 1.77 -13.69
N GLN A 365 -14.57 1.58 -12.39
CA GLN A 365 -13.56 1.79 -11.37
C GLN A 365 -12.48 0.74 -11.63
N ALA A 366 -11.30 1.18 -12.06
CA ALA A 366 -10.17 0.28 -12.17
C ALA A 366 -9.94 -0.37 -10.80
N PRO A 367 -9.77 -1.71 -10.72
CA PRO A 367 -9.55 -2.37 -9.45
C PRO A 367 -8.31 -1.79 -8.77
N PRO A 368 -8.31 -1.68 -7.43
CA PRO A 368 -7.16 -1.17 -6.68
C PRO A 368 -5.90 -1.97 -7.04
N PRO A 369 -4.68 -1.41 -6.91
CA PRO A 369 -3.44 -2.11 -7.28
C PRO A 369 -3.26 -3.48 -6.60
N SER A 370 -3.82 -3.65 -5.40
CA SER A 370 -3.82 -4.91 -4.66
C SER A 370 -4.93 -5.88 -5.06
N GLY A 371 -5.87 -5.49 -5.93
CA GLY A 371 -7.15 -6.17 -6.12
C GLY A 371 -8.10 -6.02 -4.92
N PHE A 372 -9.36 -6.42 -5.10
CA PHE A 372 -10.33 -6.49 -4.01
C PHE A 372 -10.02 -7.67 -3.10
N ARG A 373 -10.10 -7.48 -1.78
CA ARG A 373 -9.66 -8.46 -0.78
C ARG A 373 -10.77 -8.82 0.19
N ILE A 374 -10.74 -10.08 0.65
CA ILE A 374 -11.62 -10.58 1.70
C ILE A 374 -10.79 -10.80 2.96
N PRO A 375 -10.99 -10.03 4.04
CA PRO A 375 -10.24 -10.19 5.28
C PRO A 375 -10.69 -11.44 6.03
N LEU A 376 -9.74 -12.29 6.40
CA LEU A 376 -9.95 -13.56 7.09
C LEU A 376 -8.95 -13.72 8.25
N SER A 377 -9.27 -14.63 9.16
CA SER A 377 -8.38 -15.07 10.24
C SER A 377 -8.47 -16.58 10.42
N THR A 378 -7.60 -17.18 11.23
CA THR A 378 -7.67 -18.61 11.59
C THR A 378 -8.94 -19.02 12.31
N GLN A 379 -9.68 -18.05 12.88
CA GLN A 379 -10.95 -18.28 13.57
C GLN A 379 -12.17 -18.02 12.68
N SER A 380 -11.96 -17.48 11.47
CA SER A 380 -13.04 -17.16 10.54
C SER A 380 -13.34 -18.38 9.66
N GLU A 381 -14.62 -18.72 9.49
CA GLU A 381 -15.02 -19.68 8.46
C GLU A 381 -14.66 -19.13 7.07
N LEU A 382 -14.20 -20.01 6.18
CA LEU A 382 -13.90 -19.64 4.80
C LEU A 382 -15.21 -19.26 4.08
N PRO A 383 -15.23 -18.15 3.31
CA PRO A 383 -16.37 -17.76 2.50
C PRO A 383 -16.82 -18.88 1.55
N ALA A 384 -18.09 -18.85 1.14
CA ALA A 384 -18.60 -19.77 0.13
C ALA A 384 -17.74 -19.72 -1.15
N LEU A 385 -17.54 -20.86 -1.82
CA LEU A 385 -16.69 -21.00 -3.02
C LEU A 385 -16.96 -19.93 -4.10
N GLN A 386 -18.20 -19.46 -4.19
CA GLN A 386 -18.64 -18.44 -5.14
C GLN A 386 -18.00 -17.05 -4.89
N GLN A 387 -17.54 -16.76 -3.66
CA GLN A 387 -16.83 -15.54 -3.30
C GLN A 387 -15.30 -15.70 -3.35
N LEU A 388 -14.79 -16.94 -3.39
CA LEU A 388 -13.36 -17.24 -3.45
C LEU A 388 -12.77 -17.16 -4.86
N GLY A 389 -13.64 -17.18 -5.88
CA GLY A 389 -13.23 -17.33 -7.28
C GLY A 389 -12.73 -18.75 -7.59
N PRO A 390 -12.36 -19.04 -8.85
CA PRO A 390 -11.68 -20.28 -9.20
C PRO A 390 -10.34 -20.42 -8.45
N PRO A 391 -9.95 -21.65 -8.05
CA PRO A 391 -8.63 -21.89 -7.47
C PRO A 391 -7.53 -21.58 -8.51
N VAL A 392 -6.39 -21.07 -8.04
CA VAL A 392 -5.26 -20.74 -8.94
C VAL A 392 -4.46 -21.99 -9.34
N CYS A 393 -4.47 -23.00 -8.47
CA CYS A 393 -3.89 -24.32 -8.69
C CYS A 393 -4.48 -25.32 -7.69
N TYR A 394 -4.00 -26.55 -7.77
CA TYR A 394 -4.27 -27.61 -6.81
C TYR A 394 -2.99 -27.98 -6.08
N ASP A 395 -3.13 -28.46 -4.85
CA ASP A 395 -2.01 -28.96 -4.04
C ASP A 395 -1.37 -30.22 -4.69
N ALA A 396 -0.30 -30.75 -4.08
CA ALA A 396 0.44 -31.91 -4.60
C ALA A 396 -0.41 -33.18 -4.79
N ASP A 397 -1.59 -33.25 -4.15
CA ASP A 397 -2.56 -34.34 -4.35
C ASP A 397 -3.36 -34.23 -5.66
N GLY A 398 -3.23 -33.11 -6.37
CA GLY A 398 -3.93 -32.80 -7.62
C GLY A 398 -5.43 -32.57 -7.47
N ARG A 399 -5.96 -32.43 -6.25
CA ARG A 399 -7.40 -32.34 -5.98
C ARG A 399 -7.77 -31.24 -5.00
N SER A 400 -6.91 -30.94 -4.03
CA SER A 400 -7.19 -29.95 -3.01
C SER A 400 -6.95 -28.53 -3.56
N PRO A 401 -7.94 -27.63 -3.53
CA PRO A 401 -7.84 -26.31 -4.15
C PRO A 401 -6.91 -25.40 -3.36
N ILE A 402 -6.13 -24.60 -4.09
CA ILE A 402 -5.27 -23.56 -3.53
C ILE A 402 -5.71 -22.20 -4.06
N PHE A 403 -5.83 -21.25 -3.14
CA PHE A 403 -6.13 -19.84 -3.38
C PHE A 403 -4.94 -18.98 -2.98
N ILE A 404 -4.98 -17.70 -3.34
CA ILE A 404 -3.93 -16.73 -3.03
C ILE A 404 -4.47 -15.63 -2.12
N GLY A 405 -3.56 -15.02 -1.37
CA GLY A 405 -3.90 -13.90 -0.50
C GLY A 405 -2.65 -13.25 0.06
N SER A 406 -2.85 -12.37 1.03
CA SER A 406 -1.79 -11.61 1.66
C SER A 406 -1.83 -11.82 3.16
N ALA A 407 -0.82 -12.50 3.70
CA ALA A 407 -0.68 -12.71 5.14
C ALA A 407 -0.10 -11.45 5.81
N ILE A 408 -0.76 -10.98 6.87
CA ILE A 408 -0.37 -9.75 7.57
C ILE A 408 0.53 -10.13 8.75
N PHE A 409 1.80 -9.73 8.67
CA PHE A 409 2.74 -9.76 9.78
C PHE A 409 2.77 -8.38 10.45
N PRO A 410 3.39 -8.23 11.64
CA PRO A 410 3.46 -6.93 12.30
C PRO A 410 4.17 -5.84 11.47
N ASN A 411 4.90 -6.24 10.43
CA ASN A 411 6.03 -5.54 9.84
C ASN A 411 6.04 -5.51 8.32
N SER A 412 5.24 -6.39 7.74
CA SER A 412 5.34 -6.80 6.36
C SER A 412 4.04 -7.49 5.99
N VAL A 413 3.77 -7.53 4.70
CA VAL A 413 2.62 -8.24 4.15
C VAL A 413 3.16 -9.15 3.06
N HIS A 414 2.94 -10.46 3.20
CA HIS A 414 3.53 -11.43 2.29
C HIS A 414 2.44 -12.15 1.48
N PRO A 415 2.61 -12.29 0.15
CA PRO A 415 1.81 -13.22 -0.63
C PRO A 415 1.84 -14.61 0.01
N CYS A 416 0.68 -15.24 0.13
CA CYS A 416 0.50 -16.52 0.79
C CYS A 416 -0.36 -17.46 -0.04
N LYS A 417 -0.15 -18.77 0.13
CA LYS A 417 -1.08 -19.78 -0.35
C LYS A 417 -2.13 -20.07 0.72
N ILE A 418 -3.37 -20.24 0.31
CA ILE A 418 -4.51 -20.53 1.18
C ILE A 418 -5.14 -21.84 0.72
N GLY A 419 -4.99 -22.88 1.53
CA GLY A 419 -5.58 -24.20 1.30
C GLY A 419 -6.62 -24.47 2.38
N PRO A 420 -7.92 -24.60 2.05
CA PRO A 420 -8.96 -24.90 3.04
C PRO A 420 -8.73 -26.21 3.82
N HIS A 421 -7.99 -27.15 3.22
CA HIS A 421 -7.61 -28.44 3.83
C HIS A 421 -6.38 -28.34 4.74
N LEU A 422 -5.67 -27.21 4.76
CA LEU A 422 -4.50 -26.99 5.61
C LEU A 422 -4.94 -26.49 7.00
N ALA A 423 -4.17 -26.85 8.03
CA ALA A 423 -4.38 -26.36 9.39
C ALA A 423 -3.08 -25.71 9.91
N PRO A 424 -3.02 -24.38 10.09
CA PRO A 424 -4.01 -23.37 9.65
C PRO A 424 -4.11 -23.26 8.11
N PRO A 425 -5.18 -22.67 7.54
CA PRO A 425 -5.37 -22.62 6.08
C PRO A 425 -4.31 -21.82 5.32
N CYS A 426 -3.63 -20.89 5.98
CA CYS A 426 -2.67 -19.97 5.36
C CYS A 426 -1.21 -20.46 5.55
N ARG A 427 -0.43 -20.48 4.46
CA ARG A 427 1.01 -20.79 4.45
C ARG A 427 1.78 -19.70 3.69
N VAL A 428 2.92 -19.29 4.24
CA VAL A 428 3.73 -18.18 3.73
C VAL A 428 5.16 -18.64 3.46
N PRO A 429 5.73 -18.40 2.26
CA PRO A 429 7.18 -18.51 2.06
C PRO A 429 7.86 -17.32 2.74
N TYR A 430 8.57 -17.55 3.85
CA TYR A 430 9.22 -16.49 4.64
C TYR A 430 10.51 -17.02 5.28
N GLY A 431 11.57 -16.22 5.32
CA GLY A 431 12.80 -16.54 6.06
C GLY A 431 13.49 -17.87 5.70
N GLY A 432 13.41 -18.34 4.45
CA GLY A 432 14.01 -19.61 4.02
C GLY A 432 13.14 -20.85 4.23
N GLY A 433 11.91 -20.70 4.72
CA GLY A 433 11.02 -21.83 5.01
C GLY A 433 9.53 -21.55 4.74
N GLU A 434 8.75 -22.63 4.77
CA GLU A 434 7.29 -22.56 4.78
C GLU A 434 6.78 -22.32 6.20
N HIS A 435 6.05 -21.23 6.40
CA HIS A 435 5.54 -20.85 7.71
C HIS A 435 4.01 -20.95 7.77
N GLU A 436 3.52 -21.53 8.86
CA GLU A 436 2.11 -21.52 9.21
C GLU A 436 1.70 -20.13 9.72
N HIS A 437 0.72 -19.51 9.07
CA HIS A 437 0.25 -18.19 9.49
C HIS A 437 -1.03 -18.29 10.31
N ASN A 438 -0.95 -17.88 11.57
CA ASN A 438 -2.06 -17.96 12.52
C ASN A 438 -2.82 -16.64 12.70
N GLY A 439 -2.39 -15.55 12.06
CA GLY A 439 -2.96 -14.21 12.18
C GLY A 439 -4.03 -13.87 11.12
N ARG A 440 -4.27 -12.57 10.92
CA ARG A 440 -5.12 -12.06 9.84
C ARG A 440 -4.44 -12.24 8.49
N TYR A 441 -5.20 -12.64 7.48
CA TYR A 441 -4.77 -12.68 6.09
C TYR A 441 -5.92 -12.22 5.19
N ASP A 442 -5.58 -11.58 4.09
CA ASP A 442 -6.54 -10.97 3.17
C ASP A 442 -6.53 -11.77 1.86
N LEU A 443 -7.55 -12.61 1.68
CA LEU A 443 -7.71 -13.46 0.49
C LEU A 443 -7.96 -12.60 -0.74
N LEU A 444 -7.33 -12.97 -1.86
CA LEU A 444 -7.54 -12.36 -3.18
C LEU A 444 -8.32 -13.34 -4.05
N PRO A 445 -9.62 -13.08 -4.31
CA PRO A 445 -10.36 -13.86 -5.28
C PRO A 445 -9.73 -13.65 -6.66
N PHE A 446 -9.30 -14.75 -7.28
CA PHE A 446 -8.78 -14.70 -8.64
C PHE A 446 -9.94 -14.55 -9.61
N ASP A 447 -9.91 -13.50 -10.43
CA ASP A 447 -10.91 -13.26 -11.47
C ASP A 447 -10.25 -13.29 -12.85
N PRO A 448 -10.44 -14.35 -13.65
CA PRO A 448 -9.85 -14.48 -14.99
C PRO A 448 -10.28 -13.39 -15.98
N ASN A 449 -11.33 -12.61 -15.68
CA ASN A 449 -11.76 -11.50 -16.54
C ASN A 449 -10.96 -10.22 -16.30
N THR A 450 -10.31 -10.10 -15.14
CA THR A 450 -9.61 -8.88 -14.72
C THR A 450 -8.17 -9.10 -14.30
N MET A 451 -7.74 -10.36 -14.16
CA MET A 451 -6.40 -10.78 -13.76
C MET A 451 -5.89 -11.90 -14.68
N GLU A 452 -4.59 -11.89 -14.97
CA GLU A 452 -3.97 -12.91 -15.82
C GLU A 452 -2.56 -13.24 -15.31
N TRP A 453 -2.16 -14.50 -15.38
CA TRP A 453 -0.81 -14.92 -15.05
C TRP A 453 0.11 -14.69 -16.26
N VAL A 454 1.22 -14.00 -16.03
CA VAL A 454 2.13 -13.54 -17.09
C VAL A 454 3.53 -14.12 -16.87
N PRO A 455 4.11 -14.81 -17.86
CA PRO A 455 5.48 -15.32 -17.75
C PRO A 455 6.50 -14.21 -17.49
N THR A 456 7.41 -14.45 -16.54
CA THR A 456 8.51 -13.53 -16.21
C THR A 456 9.72 -14.28 -15.61
N SER A 457 10.78 -13.52 -15.32
CA SER A 457 12.02 -14.01 -14.73
C SER A 457 12.70 -12.91 -13.91
N GLN A 458 13.61 -13.31 -13.02
CA GLN A 458 14.55 -12.45 -12.31
C GLN A 458 13.90 -11.30 -11.53
N GLY A 459 12.70 -11.52 -10.98
CA GLY A 459 11.95 -10.52 -10.21
C GLY A 459 11.29 -9.42 -11.07
N ARG A 460 11.40 -9.48 -12.40
CA ARG A 460 10.99 -8.38 -13.28
C ARG A 460 9.48 -8.36 -13.50
N VAL A 461 8.94 -7.15 -13.64
CA VAL A 461 7.58 -6.94 -14.11
C VAL A 461 7.59 -6.90 -15.65
N PRO A 462 6.77 -7.72 -16.34
CA PRO A 462 6.67 -7.69 -17.80
C PRO A 462 6.27 -6.28 -18.32
N PRO A 463 6.92 -5.78 -19.39
CA PRO A 463 6.62 -4.45 -19.93
C PRO A 463 5.13 -4.26 -20.27
N GLY A 464 4.56 -3.13 -19.88
CA GLY A 464 3.16 -2.78 -20.16
C GLY A 464 2.13 -3.53 -19.30
N ARG A 465 2.58 -4.36 -18.33
CA ARG A 465 1.69 -5.02 -17.36
C ARG A 465 1.71 -4.29 -16.02
N ARG A 466 0.59 -4.35 -15.32
CA ARG A 466 0.44 -3.84 -13.95
C ARG A 466 0.33 -5.04 -13.00
N PRO A 467 1.37 -5.36 -12.23
CA PRO A 467 1.35 -6.53 -11.36
C PRO A 467 0.41 -6.31 -10.18
N VAL A 468 -0.26 -7.37 -9.72
CA VAL A 468 -1.15 -7.29 -8.57
C VAL A 468 -0.33 -7.26 -7.28
N GLU A 469 -0.44 -6.16 -6.53
CA GLU A 469 0.31 -5.95 -5.29
C GLU A 469 -0.16 -6.94 -4.22
N GLY A 470 0.73 -7.85 -3.83
CA GLY A 470 0.50 -8.87 -2.80
C GLY A 470 1.04 -8.48 -1.43
N GLY A 471 1.84 -7.42 -1.34
CA GLY A 471 2.29 -6.85 -0.07
C GLY A 471 3.66 -6.18 -0.18
N TYR A 472 4.42 -6.20 0.90
CA TYR A 472 5.74 -5.59 1.01
C TYR A 472 6.58 -6.30 2.07
N GLU A 473 7.89 -6.33 1.89
CA GLU A 473 8.80 -6.79 2.93
C GLU A 473 8.96 -5.77 4.05
N GLN A 474 9.58 -6.20 5.15
CA GLN A 474 10.12 -5.31 6.20
C GLN A 474 10.94 -4.15 5.59
N GLY A 475 11.56 -4.45 4.44
CA GLY A 475 12.30 -3.62 3.53
C GLY A 475 11.51 -2.54 2.76
N GLY A 476 10.18 -2.48 2.87
CA GLY A 476 9.33 -1.65 2.01
C GLY A 476 9.30 -2.07 0.54
N GLY A 477 10.14 -3.05 0.15
CA GLY A 477 10.17 -3.61 -1.20
C GLY A 477 8.86 -4.29 -1.51
N LYS A 478 8.21 -3.87 -2.60
CA LYS A 478 6.92 -4.40 -3.04
C LYS A 478 7.03 -5.88 -3.39
N LEU A 479 6.00 -6.62 -3.01
CA LEU A 479 5.82 -8.03 -3.34
C LEU A 479 4.58 -8.20 -4.20
N TYR A 480 4.70 -9.05 -5.21
CA TYR A 480 3.62 -9.41 -6.13
C TYR A 480 3.33 -10.90 -6.01
N HIS A 481 2.09 -11.28 -6.34
CA HIS A 481 1.70 -12.68 -6.41
C HIS A 481 2.40 -13.35 -7.58
N ALA A 482 3.01 -14.50 -7.32
CA ALA A 482 3.70 -15.28 -8.33
C ALA A 482 3.29 -16.74 -8.27
N LEU A 483 3.50 -17.45 -9.35
CA LEU A 483 3.21 -18.86 -9.49
C LEU A 483 4.38 -19.53 -10.20
N ALA A 484 4.94 -20.59 -9.61
CA ALA A 484 6.04 -21.31 -10.23
C ALA A 484 5.77 -22.82 -10.24
N VAL A 485 6.39 -23.52 -11.19
CA VAL A 485 6.32 -24.98 -11.27
C VAL A 485 7.54 -25.58 -10.57
N ILE A 486 7.32 -26.43 -9.58
CA ILE A 486 8.37 -27.23 -8.93
C ILE A 486 7.91 -28.69 -8.86
N GLN A 487 8.76 -29.61 -9.35
CA GLN A 487 8.45 -31.04 -9.40
C GLN A 487 7.09 -31.38 -10.04
N GLY A 488 6.67 -30.59 -11.03
CA GLY A 488 5.39 -30.77 -11.74
C GLY A 488 4.16 -30.15 -11.04
N ALA A 489 4.31 -29.62 -9.81
CA ALA A 489 3.26 -28.91 -9.09
C ALA A 489 3.36 -27.40 -9.33
N ARG A 490 2.23 -26.72 -9.56
CA ARG A 490 2.15 -25.25 -9.58
C ARG A 490 1.95 -24.76 -8.15
N VAL A 491 2.85 -23.90 -7.68
CA VAL A 491 2.89 -23.45 -6.28
C VAL A 491 2.86 -21.93 -6.24
N PRO A 492 1.90 -21.31 -5.53
CA PRO A 492 1.89 -19.88 -5.34
C PRO A 492 3.02 -19.42 -4.44
N GLY A 493 3.53 -18.23 -4.72
CA GLY A 493 4.64 -17.63 -4.03
C GLY A 493 4.64 -16.12 -4.13
N LYS A 494 5.80 -15.55 -3.83
CA LYS A 494 6.05 -14.10 -3.88
C LYS A 494 7.18 -13.80 -4.85
N THR A 495 7.06 -12.70 -5.58
CA THR A 495 8.15 -12.15 -6.38
C THR A 495 8.27 -10.65 -6.16
N GLY A 496 9.44 -10.10 -6.46
CA GLY A 496 9.73 -8.67 -6.39
C GLY A 496 11.08 -8.40 -7.04
N GLU A 497 11.30 -7.18 -7.52
CA GLU A 497 12.54 -6.81 -8.22
C GLU A 497 13.77 -7.06 -7.36
N HIS A 498 13.65 -6.85 -6.05
CA HIS A 498 14.72 -7.07 -5.07
C HIS A 498 14.92 -8.55 -4.69
N LEU A 499 13.97 -9.44 -5.01
CA LEU A 499 14.10 -10.88 -4.74
C LEU A 499 14.82 -11.65 -5.86
N GLY A 500 14.87 -11.09 -7.07
CA GLY A 500 15.54 -11.73 -8.21
C GLY A 500 14.90 -13.06 -8.65
N GLY A 501 13.66 -13.36 -8.25
CA GLY A 501 12.98 -14.61 -8.59
C GLY A 501 11.61 -14.75 -7.93
N CYS A 502 11.01 -15.93 -8.05
CA CYS A 502 9.79 -16.34 -7.36
C CYS A 502 10.13 -17.26 -6.20
N ASN A 503 9.81 -16.84 -4.99
CA ASN A 503 9.97 -17.64 -3.79
C ASN A 503 8.68 -18.39 -3.49
N ILE A 504 8.76 -19.73 -3.47
CA ILE A 504 7.62 -20.62 -3.23
C ILE A 504 7.86 -21.51 -2.00
N ALA A 505 6.77 -21.86 -1.32
CA ALA A 505 6.77 -22.78 -0.19
C ALA A 505 6.35 -24.18 -0.63
N PHE A 506 7.30 -25.12 -0.68
CA PHE A 506 7.08 -26.49 -1.15
C PHE A 506 7.88 -27.50 -0.33
N GLY A 507 7.25 -28.63 0.05
CA GLY A 507 7.93 -29.71 0.77
C GLY A 507 8.50 -29.32 2.13
N GLY A 508 7.97 -28.30 2.80
CA GLY A 508 8.47 -27.78 4.08
C GLY A 508 9.65 -26.81 3.97
N GLY A 509 10.09 -26.44 2.76
CA GLY A 509 11.16 -25.46 2.51
C GLY A 509 10.74 -24.30 1.60
N GLU A 510 11.55 -23.23 1.58
CA GLU A 510 11.44 -22.16 0.59
C GLU A 510 12.36 -22.46 -0.60
N HIS A 511 11.84 -22.38 -1.82
CA HIS A 511 12.59 -22.53 -3.06
C HIS A 511 12.51 -21.24 -3.88
N VAL A 512 13.63 -20.84 -4.48
CA VAL A 512 13.70 -19.65 -5.36
C VAL A 512 13.80 -20.10 -6.81
N ILE A 513 12.81 -19.71 -7.61
CA ILE A 513 12.74 -19.99 -9.05
C ILE A 513 13.06 -18.70 -9.80
N HIS A 514 14.24 -18.65 -10.42
CA HIS A 514 14.74 -17.44 -11.07
C HIS A 514 14.16 -17.21 -12.46
N GLU A 515 13.71 -18.26 -13.16
CA GLU A 515 13.27 -18.18 -14.55
C GLU A 515 11.99 -19.01 -14.78
N ASN A 516 11.23 -18.65 -15.81
CA ASN A 516 10.04 -19.38 -16.26
C ASN A 516 8.94 -19.55 -15.18
N TYR A 517 8.76 -18.54 -14.33
CA TYR A 517 7.61 -18.44 -13.44
C TYR A 517 6.63 -17.38 -13.95
N GLU A 518 5.45 -17.31 -13.36
CA GLU A 518 4.40 -16.36 -13.73
C GLU A 518 4.18 -15.33 -12.60
N ILE A 519 3.90 -14.08 -12.97
CA ILE A 519 3.46 -13.00 -12.07
C ILE A 519 2.00 -12.66 -12.40
N LEU A 520 1.20 -12.34 -11.38
CA LEU A 520 -0.20 -11.94 -11.56
C LEU A 520 -0.34 -10.47 -11.97
#